data_AF-A0A2K6U7S9-F1
#
_entry.id   AF-A0A2K6U7S9-F1
#
_cell.length_a   1.000
_cell.length_b   1.000
_cell.length_c   1.000
_cell.angle_alpha   90.00
_cell.angle_beta   90.00
_cell.angle_gamma   90.00
#
_symmetry.space_group_name_H-M   'P 1'
#
loop_
_entity.id
_entity.type
_entity.pdbx_description
1 polymer ?
#
loop_
_entity_poly.entity_id
_entity_poly.type
_entity_poly.pdbx_seq_one_letter_code
_entity_poly.pdbx_strand_id
1 'polypeptide(L)'
;MATANPWDPASAPNGAGLVLGHLIASGMVTQEMLNTSKKTASCFVNFSRLQQITDIQAEIYQKNLEIELLKLEKDTADVVHPFFLEMRSCYVAQAGKLLASILLLQSPKALQLQLRSVILCKA
;
A
#
# COMPACT_ATOMS: atom_id res chain seq x y z
N MET A 1 -1.41 24.31 -50.02
CA MET A 1 -1.36 25.51 -49.18
C MET A 1 -1.24 25.06 -47.74
N ALA A 2 -0.07 25.20 -47.12
CA ALA A 2 0.11 24.84 -45.71
C ALA A 2 -0.57 25.89 -44.84
N THR A 3 -1.53 25.47 -44.03
CA THR A 3 -2.17 26.35 -43.03
C THR A 3 -1.12 26.70 -41.98
N ALA A 4 -0.88 27.99 -41.78
CA ALA A 4 0.04 28.48 -40.75
C ALA A 4 -0.35 27.91 -39.38
N ASN A 5 0.66 27.60 -38.56
CA ASN A 5 0.49 27.08 -37.22
C ASN A 5 -0.42 28.04 -36.40
N PRO A 6 -1.55 27.55 -35.84
CA PRO A 6 -2.46 28.36 -35.04
C PRO A 6 -1.82 29.01 -33.80
N TRP A 7 -0.67 28.48 -33.37
CA TRP A 7 0.07 28.92 -32.18
C TRP A 7 1.19 29.92 -32.48
N ASP A 8 1.50 30.16 -33.76
CA ASP A 8 2.48 31.19 -34.11
C ASP A 8 1.80 32.57 -34.00
N PRO A 9 2.47 33.57 -33.38
CA PRO A 9 1.92 34.89 -33.25
C PRO A 9 1.64 35.47 -34.66
N ALA A 10 0.37 35.77 -34.92
CA ALA A 10 -0.06 36.29 -36.21
C ALA A 10 0.69 37.60 -36.53
N SER A 11 1.42 37.61 -37.64
CA SER A 11 2.26 38.74 -38.05
C SER A 11 1.47 39.97 -38.49
N ALA A 12 0.15 39.83 -38.70
CA ALA A 12 -0.77 40.91 -39.04
C ALA A 12 -2.04 40.80 -38.20
N PRO A 13 -2.72 41.92 -37.89
CA PRO A 13 -3.99 41.90 -37.18
C PRO A 13 -5.00 41.08 -37.98
N ASN A 14 -5.53 40.01 -37.37
CA ASN A 14 -6.61 39.25 -38.00
C ASN A 14 -7.90 40.10 -38.07
N GLY A 15 -8.87 39.69 -38.89
CA GLY A 15 -10.11 40.46 -39.09
C GLY A 15 -10.85 40.79 -37.78
N ALA A 16 -10.81 39.88 -36.79
CA ALA A 16 -11.39 40.14 -35.47
C ALA A 16 -10.62 41.23 -34.70
N GLY A 17 -9.28 41.25 -34.81
CA GLY A 17 -8.43 42.29 -34.24
C GLY A 17 -8.68 43.67 -34.84
N LEU A 18 -8.96 43.75 -36.15
CA LEU A 18 -9.33 45.01 -36.80
C LEU A 18 -10.70 45.53 -36.34
N VAL A 19 -11.70 44.65 -36.22
CA VAL A 19 -13.02 45.01 -35.70
C VAL A 19 -12.93 45.47 -34.25
N LEU A 20 -12.17 44.76 -33.41
CA LEU A 20 -11.90 45.18 -32.04
C LEU A 20 -11.23 46.55 -31.97
N GLY A 21 -10.21 46.80 -32.81
CA GLY A 21 -9.56 48.11 -32.90
C GLY A 21 -10.54 49.24 -33.26
N HIS A 22 -11.46 48.99 -34.19
CA HIS A 22 -12.49 49.96 -34.56
C HIS A 22 -13.47 50.23 -33.41
N LEU A 23 -13.87 49.21 -32.66
CA LEU A 23 -14.77 49.34 -31.50
C LEU A 23 -14.13 50.11 -30.34
N ILE A 24 -12.80 50.00 -30.19
CA ILE A 24 -12.04 50.81 -29.24
C ILE A 24 -11.97 52.25 -29.73
N ALA A 25 -11.65 52.46 -31.01
CA ALA A 25 -11.56 53.80 -31.60
C ALA A 25 -12.90 54.54 -31.60
N SER A 26 -14.02 53.83 -31.75
CA SER A 26 -15.37 54.41 -31.69
C SER A 26 -15.86 54.66 -30.26
N GLY A 27 -15.09 54.29 -29.23
CA GLY A 27 -15.46 54.43 -27.82
C GLY A 27 -16.57 53.46 -27.36
N MET A 28 -17.00 52.54 -28.21
CA MET A 28 -18.02 51.53 -27.89
C MET A 28 -17.52 50.51 -26.87
N VAL A 29 -16.20 50.26 -26.86
CA VAL A 29 -15.52 49.35 -25.93
C VAL A 29 -14.25 50.04 -25.43
N THR A 30 -14.01 50.09 -24.12
CA THR A 30 -12.76 50.64 -23.58
C THR A 30 -11.71 49.56 -23.36
N GLN A 31 -10.43 49.93 -23.40
CA GLN A 31 -9.33 48.98 -23.15
C GLN A 31 -9.43 48.35 -21.75
N GLU A 32 -9.93 49.09 -20.77
CA GLU A 32 -10.23 48.64 -19.41
C GLU A 32 -11.38 47.62 -19.34
N MET A 33 -12.40 47.71 -20.21
CA MET A 33 -13.41 46.66 -20.37
C MET A 33 -12.82 45.36 -20.97
N LEU A 34 -11.87 45.46 -21.90
CA LEU A 34 -11.17 44.29 -22.43
C LEU A 34 -10.21 43.67 -21.40
N ASN A 35 -9.56 44.52 -20.60
CA ASN A 35 -8.62 44.08 -19.57
C ASN A 35 -9.32 43.44 -18.36
N THR A 36 -10.55 43.83 -18.03
CA THR A 36 -11.36 43.20 -16.97
C THR A 36 -11.86 41.79 -17.35
N SER A 37 -11.89 41.45 -18.64
CA SER A 37 -12.14 40.08 -19.12
C SER A 37 -10.98 39.11 -18.82
N LYS A 38 -9.83 39.57 -18.31
CA LYS A 38 -8.81 38.69 -17.71
C LYS A 38 -9.31 38.16 -16.36
N LYS A 39 -10.40 37.41 -16.35
CA LYS A 39 -10.76 36.59 -15.20
C LYS A 39 -9.73 35.48 -15.12
N THR A 40 -8.74 35.64 -14.24
CA THR A 40 -7.68 34.68 -13.90
C THR A 40 -8.22 33.44 -13.18
N ALA A 41 -9.43 32.99 -13.51
CA ALA A 41 -9.89 31.69 -13.09
C ALA A 41 -9.05 30.66 -13.85
N SER A 42 -8.26 29.88 -13.12
CA SER A 42 -7.50 28.76 -13.68
C SER A 42 -8.46 27.90 -14.52
N CYS A 43 -8.21 27.81 -15.82
CA CYS A 43 -9.03 27.04 -16.78
C CYS A 43 -9.05 25.54 -16.42
N PHE A 44 -8.15 25.09 -15.54
CA PHE A 44 -7.85 23.69 -15.28
C PHE A 44 -7.97 23.27 -13.81
N VAL A 45 -8.70 24.01 -12.96
CA VAL A 45 -8.89 23.62 -11.53
C VAL A 45 -9.41 22.18 -11.40
N ASN A 46 -10.27 21.74 -12.33
CA ASN A 46 -10.77 20.36 -12.35
C ASN A 46 -9.66 19.32 -12.61
N PHE A 47 -8.68 19.64 -13.47
CA PHE A 47 -7.55 18.73 -13.74
C PHE A 47 -6.61 18.65 -12.55
N SER A 48 -6.27 19.78 -11.92
CA SER A 48 -5.47 19.77 -10.69
C SER A 48 -6.16 19.00 -9.57
N ARG A 49 -7.48 19.12 -9.45
CA ARG A 49 -8.27 18.35 -8.48
C ARG A 49 -8.28 16.85 -8.81
N LEU A 50 -8.48 16.48 -10.07
CA LEU A 50 -8.45 15.08 -10.51
C LEU A 50 -7.08 14.46 -10.25
N GLN A 51 -5.99 15.17 -10.57
CA GLN A 51 -4.63 14.72 -10.30
C GLN A 51 -4.43 14.43 -8.80
N GLN A 52 -4.80 15.37 -7.93
CA GLN A 52 -4.69 15.18 -6.48
C GLN A 52 -5.50 13.97 -5.98
N ILE A 53 -6.71 13.76 -6.51
CA ILE A 53 -7.53 12.59 -6.16
C ILE A 53 -6.82 11.30 -6.58
N THR A 54 -6.28 11.24 -7.80
CA THR A 54 -5.55 10.07 -8.30
C THR A 54 -4.29 9.80 -7.48
N ASP A 55 -3.55 10.84 -7.11
CA ASP A 55 -2.35 10.71 -6.28
C ASP A 55 -2.69 10.14 -4.89
N ILE A 56 -3.73 10.69 -4.24
CA ILE A 56 -4.21 10.18 -2.95
C ILE A 56 -4.70 8.74 -3.06
N GLN A 57 -5.40 8.38 -4.14
CA GLN A 57 -5.85 7.01 -4.38
C GLN A 57 -4.68 6.03 -4.51
N ALA A 58 -3.61 6.43 -5.22
CA ALA A 58 -2.40 5.62 -5.34
C ALA A 58 -1.70 5.44 -3.98
N GLU A 59 -1.64 6.50 -3.17
CA GLU A 59 -1.09 6.42 -1.81
C GLU A 59 -1.89 5.46 -0.91
N ILE A 60 -3.23 5.56 -0.93
CA ILE A 60 -4.11 4.65 -0.19
C ILE A 60 -3.86 3.20 -0.62
N TYR A 61 -3.77 2.96 -1.92
CA TYR A 61 -3.53 1.62 -2.45
C TYR A 61 -2.17 1.06 -1.97
N GLN A 62 -1.12 1.87 -2.06
CA GLN A 62 0.20 1.50 -1.56
C GLN A 62 0.19 1.16 -0.07
N LYS A 63 -0.48 1.98 0.75
CA LYS A 63 -0.59 1.76 2.20
C LYS A 63 -1.39 0.50 2.54
N ASN A 64 -2.44 0.21 1.80
CA ASN A 64 -3.19 -1.04 1.96
C ASN A 64 -2.30 -2.27 1.69
N LEU A 65 -1.47 -2.22 0.65
CA LEU A 65 -0.52 -3.31 0.37
C LEU A 65 0.52 -3.47 1.49
N GLU A 66 1.06 -2.38 2.03
CA GLU A 66 1.98 -2.40 3.16
C GLU A 66 1.33 -3.06 4.40
N ILE A 67 0.06 -2.75 4.67
CA ILE A 67 -0.72 -3.36 5.76
C ILE A 67 -0.92 -4.86 5.54
N GLU A 68 -1.32 -5.29 4.33
CA GLU A 68 -1.52 -6.70 4.04
C GLU A 68 -0.22 -7.50 4.16
N LEU A 69 0.92 -6.92 3.77
CA LEU A 69 2.23 -7.53 3.95
C LEU A 69 2.56 -7.72 5.45
N LEU A 70 2.34 -6.69 6.27
CA LEU A 70 2.57 -6.77 7.72
C LEU A 70 1.64 -7.79 8.39
N LYS A 71 0.37 -7.88 7.97
CA LYS A 71 -0.55 -8.91 8.46
C LYS A 71 -0.04 -10.31 8.09
N LEU A 72 0.38 -10.50 6.84
CA LEU A 72 0.90 -11.78 6.37
C LEU A 72 2.15 -12.21 7.14
N GLU A 73 3.09 -11.29 7.39
CA GLU A 73 4.28 -11.55 8.21
C GLU A 73 3.89 -11.96 9.63
N LYS A 74 2.97 -11.22 10.27
CA LYS A 74 2.49 -11.53 11.63
C LYS A 74 1.78 -12.89 11.69
N ASP A 75 0.94 -13.19 10.71
CA ASP A 75 0.15 -14.44 10.68
C ASP A 75 1.00 -15.66 10.30
N THR A 76 2.15 -15.46 9.65
CA THR A 76 3.10 -16.53 9.27
C THR A 76 4.37 -16.54 10.14
N ALA A 77 4.37 -15.75 11.22
CA ALA A 77 5.52 -15.58 12.11
C ALA A 77 6.02 -16.91 12.70
N ASP A 78 5.10 -17.83 12.97
CA ASP A 78 5.36 -19.15 13.54
C ASP A 78 6.05 -20.13 12.58
N VAL A 79 6.07 -19.80 11.28
CA VAL A 79 6.71 -20.62 10.23
C VAL A 79 7.95 -19.92 9.66
N VAL A 80 8.00 -18.59 9.66
CA VAL A 80 9.07 -17.83 9.01
C VAL A 80 10.15 -17.37 10.00
N HIS A 81 9.79 -17.04 11.25
CA HIS A 81 10.79 -16.54 12.19
C HIS A 81 11.49 -17.67 12.96
N PRO A 82 12.84 -17.69 12.97
CA PRO A 82 13.62 -18.70 13.68
C PRO A 82 13.24 -18.86 15.15
N PHE A 83 12.91 -17.76 15.84
CA PHE A 83 12.52 -17.79 17.24
C PHE A 83 11.30 -18.70 17.50
N PHE A 84 10.24 -18.55 16.72
CA PHE A 84 9.03 -19.37 16.90
C PHE A 84 9.23 -20.81 16.44
N LEU A 85 10.07 -21.04 15.42
CA LEU A 85 10.46 -22.37 14.97
C LEU A 85 11.26 -23.12 16.04
N GLU A 86 12.23 -22.46 16.66
CA GLU A 86 13.03 -23.01 17.76
C GLU A 86 12.15 -23.29 18.98
N MET A 87 11.28 -22.34 19.35
CA MET A 87 10.31 -22.53 20.43
C MET A 87 9.43 -23.76 20.16
N ARG A 88 8.83 -23.88 18.97
CA ARG A 88 8.00 -25.02 18.57
C ARG A 88 8.79 -26.32 18.63
N SER A 89 10.02 -26.33 18.10
CA SER A 89 10.88 -27.52 18.09
C SER A 89 11.22 -27.99 19.50
N CYS A 90 11.54 -27.05 20.41
CA CYS A 90 11.79 -27.34 21.81
C CYS A 90 10.56 -27.94 22.51
N TYR A 91 9.38 -27.33 22.31
CA TYR A 91 8.11 -27.84 22.84
C TYR A 91 7.81 -29.27 22.37
N VAL A 92 7.96 -29.53 21.06
CA VAL A 92 7.75 -30.87 20.47
C VAL A 92 8.74 -31.88 21.06
N ALA A 93 10.02 -31.51 21.17
CA ALA A 93 11.03 -32.39 21.77
C ALA A 93 10.74 -32.68 23.24
N GLN A 94 10.26 -31.70 24.01
CA GLN A 94 9.89 -31.88 25.42
C GLN A 94 8.67 -32.80 25.58
N ALA A 95 7.64 -32.60 24.76
CA ALA A 95 6.46 -33.45 24.73
C ALA A 95 6.81 -34.90 24.35
N GLY A 96 7.69 -35.09 23.37
CA GLY A 96 8.19 -36.41 22.97
C GLY A 96 8.93 -37.12 24.11
N LYS A 97 9.78 -36.40 24.85
CA LYS A 97 10.48 -36.95 26.03
C LYS A 97 9.50 -37.38 27.13
N LEU A 98 8.45 -36.58 27.38
CA LEU A 98 7.42 -36.91 28.37
C LEU A 98 6.60 -38.13 27.96
N LEU A 99 6.20 -38.22 26.69
CA LEU A 99 5.49 -39.40 26.16
C LEU A 99 6.35 -40.67 26.26
N ALA A 100 7.64 -40.57 25.90
CA ALA A 100 8.56 -41.70 25.99
C ALA A 100 8.75 -42.19 27.43
N SER A 101 8.84 -41.28 28.41
CA SER A 101 8.98 -41.67 29.82
C SER A 101 7.72 -42.32 30.38
N ILE A 102 6.52 -41.83 30.01
CA ILE A 102 5.24 -42.45 30.39
C ILE A 102 5.13 -43.86 29.80
N LEU A 103 5.44 -44.03 28.52
CA LEU A 103 5.42 -45.33 27.85
C LEU A 103 6.42 -46.32 28.47
N LEU A 104 7.60 -45.85 28.86
CA LEU A 104 8.59 -46.68 29.59
C LEU A 104 8.07 -47.12 30.96
N LEU A 105 7.39 -46.24 31.68
CA LEU A 105 6.81 -46.54 33.00
C LEU A 105 5.67 -47.56 32.92
N GLN A 106 4.86 -47.48 31.86
CA GLN A 106 3.80 -48.47 31.58
C GLN A 106 4.33 -49.76 30.93
N SER A 107 5.63 -49.85 30.64
CA SER A 107 6.18 -51.05 30.00
C SER A 107 6.13 -52.27 30.94
N PRO A 108 5.73 -53.46 30.45
CA PRO A 108 5.71 -54.68 31.26
C PRO A 108 7.07 -55.01 31.87
N LYS A 109 8.17 -54.60 31.21
CA LYS A 109 9.54 -54.82 31.67
C LYS A 109 9.86 -53.98 32.91
N ALA A 110 9.40 -52.73 32.99
CA ALA A 110 9.59 -51.88 34.17
C ALA A 110 8.83 -52.44 35.38
N LEU A 111 7.59 -52.90 35.19
CA LEU A 111 6.80 -53.57 36.23
C LEU A 111 7.41 -54.90 36.67
N GLN A 112 7.95 -55.69 35.74
CA GLN A 112 8.66 -56.95 36.05
C GLN A 112 9.94 -56.71 36.87
N LEU A 113 10.70 -55.66 36.56
CA LEU A 113 11.90 -55.31 37.34
C LEU A 113 11.55 -54.83 38.75
N GLN A 114 10.50 -54.01 38.90
CA GLN A 114 10.00 -53.59 40.21
C GLN A 114 9.45 -54.76 41.03
N LEU A 115 8.73 -55.69 40.40
CA LEU A 115 8.23 -56.88 41.08
C LEU A 115 9.38 -57.79 41.54
N ARG A 116 10.41 -57.98 40.70
CA ARG A 116 11.61 -58.76 41.05
C ARG A 116 12.40 -58.13 42.20
N SER A 117 12.58 -56.81 42.22
CA SER A 117 13.28 -56.14 43.34
C SER A 117 12.48 -56.22 44.63
N VAL A 118 11.15 -56.08 44.57
CA VAL A 118 10.29 -56.25 45.76
C VAL A 118 10.31 -57.68 46.29
N ILE A 119 10.33 -58.69 45.43
CA ILE A 119 10.45 -60.10 45.84
C ILE A 119 11.83 -60.37 46.47
N LEU A 120 12.92 -59.85 45.89
CA LEU A 120 14.27 -60.03 46.44
C LEU A 120 14.48 -59.31 47.79
N CYS A 121 13.83 -58.17 48.02
CA CYS A 121 13.93 -57.46 49.31
C CYS A 121 13.04 -58.04 50.41
N LYS A 122 12.18 -59.02 50.10
CA LYS A 122 11.22 -59.63 51.04
C LYS A 122 11.53 -61.09 51.40
N ALA A 123 12.57 -61.67 50.79
CA ALA A 123 13.13 -62.98 51.09
C ALA A 123 14.38 -62.83 51.97
#